data_AF-A0A2G9TP86-F1
#
_entry.id   AF-A0A2G9TP86-F1
#
_cell.length_a   1.000
_cell.length_b   1.000
_cell.length_c   1.000
_cell.angle_alpha   90.00
_cell.angle_beta   90.00
_cell.angle_gamma   90.00
#
_symmetry.space_group_name_H-M   'P 1'
#
loop_
_entity.id
_entity.type
_entity.pdbx_description
1 polymer ?
#
loop_
_entity_poly.entity_id
_entity_poly.type
_entity_poly.pdbx_seq_one_letter_code
_entity_poly.pdbx_strand_id
1 'polypeptide(L)'
;VVESGPLCRLDRFSRKSCEGDTAEVERSISGQRVKLCHPLTGCSTLHLAVLGNNPTMLEILLRNHKVDVNMRDNQGRTALHYAAATCSLGGDPTMYYMLTERGAVDDIADYEGFTPIDMRQNPSLIDLERARYLNK
;
A
#
# COMPACT_ATOMS: atom_id res chain seq x y z
N VAL A 1 12.68 19.56 22.13
CA VAL A 1 13.66 18.58 21.60
C VAL A 1 13.08 17.19 21.89
N VAL A 2 12.30 16.64 20.97
CA VAL A 2 11.72 15.30 21.12
C VAL A 2 12.00 14.49 19.86
N GLU A 3 12.89 13.54 20.07
CA GLU A 3 12.97 12.21 19.46
C GLU A 3 13.38 12.11 17.99
N SER A 4 14.70 12.18 17.83
CA SER A 4 15.49 11.59 16.75
C SER A 4 15.44 10.05 16.76
N GLY A 5 14.25 9.44 16.81
CA GLY A 5 14.07 7.98 16.74
C GLY A 5 13.80 7.48 15.32
N PRO A 6 14.13 6.21 14.98
CA PRO A 6 13.76 5.61 13.70
C PRO A 6 12.22 5.56 13.48
N LEU A 7 11.45 5.56 14.57
CA LEU A 7 9.98 5.62 14.55
C LEU A 7 9.44 6.96 14.01
N CYS A 8 10.05 8.11 14.39
CA CYS A 8 9.66 9.43 13.88
C CYS A 8 10.03 9.66 12.41
N ARG A 9 11.04 8.95 11.89
CA ARG A 9 11.41 9.00 10.47
C ARG A 9 10.44 8.22 9.58
N LEU A 10 9.99 7.06 10.03
CA LEU A 10 8.96 6.26 9.35
C LEU A 10 7.60 6.98 9.34
N ASP A 11 7.24 7.66 10.44
CA ASP A 11 6.01 8.46 10.55
C ASP A 11 5.97 9.63 9.54
N ARG A 12 7.08 10.37 9.41
CA ARG A 12 7.19 11.45 8.41
C ARG A 12 7.02 10.93 6.99
N PHE A 13 7.60 9.78 6.67
CA PHE A 13 7.55 9.21 5.34
C PHE A 13 6.16 8.63 4.99
N SER A 14 5.50 7.99 5.95
CA SER A 14 4.12 7.51 5.78
C SER A 14 3.15 8.67 5.55
N ARG A 15 3.25 9.75 6.34
CA ARG A 15 2.45 10.96 6.15
C ARG A 15 2.66 11.58 4.77
N LYS A 16 3.92 11.63 4.30
CA LYS A 16 4.27 12.17 2.97
C LYS A 16 3.78 11.31 1.81
N SER A 17 3.75 9.98 1.99
CA SER A 17 3.14 9.07 1.01
C SER A 17 1.64 9.35 0.85
N CYS A 18 0.96 9.71 1.93
CA CYS A 18 -0.46 10.11 1.90
C CYS A 18 -0.68 11.52 1.33
N GLU A 19 0.29 12.43 1.48
CA GLU A 19 0.26 13.78 0.89
C GLU A 19 0.55 13.79 -0.63
N GLY A 20 1.08 12.70 -1.20
CA GLY A 20 1.31 12.55 -2.64
C GLY A 20 2.63 13.11 -3.16
N ASP A 21 3.61 13.37 -2.28
CA ASP A 21 4.91 13.94 -2.66
C ASP A 21 5.84 12.87 -3.28
N THR A 22 5.54 12.52 -4.53
CA THR A 22 6.17 11.42 -5.29
C THR A 22 7.70 11.53 -5.40
N ALA A 23 8.23 12.74 -5.56
CA ALA A 23 9.66 12.98 -5.74
C ALA A 23 10.48 12.72 -4.47
N GLU A 24 9.92 13.04 -3.30
CA GLU A 24 10.58 12.77 -2.02
C GLU A 24 10.48 11.30 -1.62
N VAL A 25 9.36 10.66 -1.98
CA VAL A 25 9.18 9.21 -1.80
C VAL A 25 10.21 8.42 -2.59
N GLU A 26 10.39 8.74 -3.88
CA GLU A 26 11.40 8.11 -4.74
C GLU A 26 12.83 8.29 -4.22
N ARG A 27 13.16 9.53 -3.81
CA ARG A 27 14.48 9.87 -3.26
C ARG A 27 14.79 9.07 -1.99
N SER A 28 13.80 8.84 -1.15
CA SER A 28 13.94 8.07 0.09
C SER A 28 14.11 6.56 -0.17
N ILE A 29 13.46 6.01 -1.20
CA ILE A 29 13.54 4.58 -1.58
C ILE A 29 14.86 4.24 -2.29
N SER A 30 15.37 5.16 -3.12
CA SER A 30 16.64 5.01 -3.81
C SER A 30 17.81 4.71 -2.85
N GLY A 31 17.84 5.42 -1.71
CA GLY A 31 18.97 5.43 -0.78
C GLY A 31 19.05 4.27 0.23
N GLN A 32 17.96 3.55 0.54
CA GLN A 32 17.97 2.57 1.64
C GLN A 32 17.10 1.33 1.37
N ARG A 33 17.52 0.15 1.85
CA ARG A 33 16.65 -1.04 2.03
C ARG A 33 15.76 -0.80 3.24
N VAL A 34 14.74 0.03 3.10
CA VAL A 34 13.80 0.29 4.20
C VAL A 34 12.54 -0.52 3.96
N LYS A 35 12.21 -1.38 4.91
CA LYS A 35 10.85 -1.92 5.01
C LYS A 35 9.96 -0.77 5.49
N LEU A 36 9.40 -0.03 4.54
CA LEU A 36 8.60 1.17 4.81
C LEU A 36 7.18 0.71 5.08
N CYS A 37 6.87 0.46 6.34
CA CYS A 37 5.53 0.09 6.79
C CYS A 37 5.04 1.10 7.84
N HIS A 38 3.76 1.46 7.76
CA HIS A 38 3.10 2.29 8.75
C HIS A 38 3.09 1.58 10.11
N PRO A 39 3.50 2.24 11.21
CA PRO A 39 3.74 1.57 12.48
C PRO A 39 2.49 0.95 13.11
N LEU A 40 1.29 1.50 12.84
CA LEU A 40 0.04 1.05 13.46
C LEU A 40 -0.69 -0.02 12.63
N THR A 41 -0.62 0.09 11.31
CA THR A 41 -1.39 -0.77 10.38
C THR A 41 -0.53 -1.76 9.64
N GLY A 42 0.80 -1.59 9.65
CA GLY A 42 1.72 -2.40 8.85
C GLY A 42 1.64 -2.09 7.35
N CYS A 43 0.81 -1.14 6.93
CA CYS A 43 0.62 -0.80 5.52
C CYS A 43 1.94 -0.33 4.91
N SER A 44 2.39 -1.00 3.86
CA SER A 44 3.52 -0.54 3.07
C SER A 44 3.16 0.67 2.19
N THR A 45 4.16 1.33 1.61
CA THR A 45 3.97 2.40 0.63
C THR A 45 3.04 2.04 -0.52
N LEU A 46 3.10 0.78 -0.99
CA LEU A 46 2.20 0.29 -2.04
C LEU A 46 0.74 0.29 -1.58
N HIS A 47 0.47 -0.13 -0.33
CA HIS A 47 -0.88 -0.06 0.23
C HIS A 47 -1.38 1.38 0.29
N LEU A 48 -0.54 2.31 0.74
CA LEU A 48 -0.89 3.73 0.84
C LEU A 48 -1.16 4.35 -0.54
N ALA A 49 -0.36 4.03 -1.55
CA ALA A 49 -0.56 4.49 -2.92
C ALA A 49 -1.92 4.02 -3.48
N VAL A 50 -2.29 2.77 -3.22
CA VAL A 50 -3.60 2.20 -3.61
C VAL A 50 -4.74 2.83 -2.82
N LEU A 51 -4.60 2.96 -1.50
CA LEU A 51 -5.61 3.59 -0.62
C LEU A 51 -5.88 5.05 -0.99
N GLY A 52 -4.83 5.76 -1.40
CA GLY A 52 -4.87 7.13 -1.90
C GLY A 52 -5.30 7.28 -3.36
N ASN A 53 -5.57 6.17 -4.07
CA ASN A 53 -5.94 6.16 -5.48
C ASN A 53 -4.93 6.91 -6.38
N ASN A 54 -3.63 6.70 -6.14
CA ASN A 54 -2.53 7.41 -6.80
C ASN A 54 -1.74 6.47 -7.72
N PRO A 55 -2.17 6.24 -8.98
CA PRO A 55 -1.49 5.34 -9.90
C PRO A 55 -0.07 5.81 -10.26
N THR A 56 0.17 7.12 -10.36
CA THR A 56 1.51 7.67 -10.62
C THR A 56 2.50 7.35 -9.49
N MET A 57 2.07 7.47 -8.24
CA MET A 57 2.88 7.08 -7.08
C MET A 57 3.16 5.59 -7.12
N LEU A 58 2.13 4.78 -7.39
CA LEU A 58 2.26 3.33 -7.49
C LEU A 58 3.28 2.94 -8.57
N GLU A 59 3.24 3.57 -9.75
CA GLU A 59 4.18 3.32 -10.83
C GLU A 59 5.64 3.62 -10.42
N ILE A 60 5.88 4.77 -9.78
CA ILE A 60 7.22 5.16 -9.30
C ILE A 60 7.73 4.16 -8.26
N LEU A 61 6.87 3.72 -7.34
CA LEU A 61 7.20 2.71 -6.35
C LEU A 61 7.55 1.37 -7.03
N LEU A 62 6.77 0.94 -8.00
CA LEU A 62 6.95 -0.33 -8.71
C LEU A 62 8.15 -0.34 -9.67
N ARG A 63 8.61 0.82 -10.14
CA ARG A 63 9.88 0.93 -10.90
C ARG A 63 11.10 0.59 -10.04
N ASN A 64 11.00 0.74 -8.72
CA ASN A 64 12.07 0.45 -7.79
C ASN A 64 12.11 -1.05 -7.45
N HIS A 65 13.17 -1.75 -7.85
CA HIS A 65 13.36 -3.19 -7.65
C HIS A 65 13.53 -3.61 -6.19
N LYS A 66 13.61 -2.64 -5.27
CA LYS A 66 13.73 -2.87 -3.82
C LYS A 66 12.38 -2.97 -3.11
N VAL A 67 11.27 -2.76 -3.83
CA VAL A 67 9.92 -2.78 -3.27
C VAL A 67 9.30 -4.16 -3.47
N ASP A 68 9.03 -4.85 -2.37
CA ASP A 68 8.31 -6.12 -2.39
C ASP A 68 6.81 -5.88 -2.62
N VAL A 69 6.30 -6.36 -3.76
CA VAL A 69 4.89 -6.16 -4.17
C VAL A 69 3.91 -6.95 -3.30
N ASN A 70 4.35 -8.10 -2.79
CA ASN A 70 3.56 -9.02 -1.98
C ASN A 70 3.66 -8.75 -0.47
N MET A 71 4.09 -7.54 -0.09
CA MET A 71 4.10 -7.11 1.31
C MET A 71 2.71 -7.20 1.91
N ARG A 72 2.64 -7.71 3.14
CA ARG A 72 1.40 -7.85 3.91
C ARG A 72 1.32 -6.78 5.00
N ASP A 73 0.12 -6.22 5.19
CA ASP A 73 -0.21 -5.36 6.33
C ASP A 73 -0.40 -6.19 7.62
N ASN A 74 -0.80 -5.53 8.72
CA ASN A 74 -1.07 -6.19 10.00
C ASN A 74 -2.28 -7.13 10.00
N GLN A 75 -3.13 -7.08 8.96
CA GLN A 75 -4.22 -8.03 8.75
C GLN A 75 -3.87 -9.13 7.74
N GLY A 76 -2.63 -9.14 7.25
CA GLY A 76 -2.19 -10.10 6.25
C GLY A 76 -2.61 -9.75 4.82
N ARG A 77 -3.18 -8.59 4.58
CA ARG A 77 -3.63 -8.13 3.27
C ARG A 77 -2.46 -7.53 2.50
N THR A 78 -2.44 -7.79 1.20
CA THR A 78 -1.48 -7.19 0.25
C THR A 78 -2.08 -5.97 -0.44
N ALA A 79 -1.26 -5.16 -1.10
CA ALA A 79 -1.73 -4.02 -1.90
C ALA A 79 -2.77 -4.43 -2.96
N LEU A 80 -2.71 -5.68 -3.45
CA LEU A 80 -3.66 -6.22 -4.40
C LEU A 80 -5.07 -6.43 -3.80
N HIS A 81 -5.19 -6.77 -2.51
CA HIS A 81 -6.50 -6.86 -1.83
C HIS A 81 -7.22 -5.52 -1.85
N TYR A 82 -6.51 -4.45 -1.53
CA TYR A 82 -7.05 -3.09 -1.55
C TYR A 82 -7.41 -2.68 -2.98
N ALA A 83 -6.53 -2.95 -3.95
CA ALA A 83 -6.77 -2.59 -5.35
C ALA A 83 -8.01 -3.32 -5.92
N ALA A 84 -8.18 -4.59 -5.54
CA ALA A 84 -9.33 -5.40 -5.90
C ALA A 84 -10.65 -4.84 -5.33
N ALA A 85 -10.65 -4.47 -4.05
CA ALA A 85 -11.82 -3.86 -3.42
C ALA A 85 -12.15 -2.47 -4.00
N THR A 86 -11.13 -1.64 -4.26
CA THR A 86 -11.34 -0.33 -4.88
C THR A 86 -11.91 -0.46 -6.29
N CYS A 87 -11.46 -1.45 -7.08
CA CYS A 87 -11.93 -1.71 -8.43
C CYS A 87 -13.46 -1.92 -8.48
N SER A 88 -14.02 -2.63 -7.50
CA SER A 88 -15.45 -2.94 -7.47
C SER A 88 -16.33 -1.78 -6.99
N LEU A 89 -15.73 -0.81 -6.29
CA LEU A 89 -16.40 0.39 -5.80
C LEU A 89 -16.31 1.56 -6.79
N GLY A 90 -15.93 1.31 -8.05
CA GLY A 90 -15.76 2.35 -9.08
C GLY A 90 -14.38 3.02 -9.06
N GLY A 91 -13.42 2.46 -8.32
CA GLY A 91 -12.01 2.87 -8.38
C GLY A 91 -11.32 2.39 -9.66
N ASP A 92 -10.19 3.02 -9.98
CA ASP A 92 -9.46 2.76 -11.22
C ASP A 92 -8.83 1.35 -11.22
N PRO A 93 -9.22 0.46 -12.16
CA PRO A 93 -8.62 -0.88 -12.26
C PRO A 93 -7.15 -0.85 -12.67
N THR A 94 -6.64 0.28 -13.16
CA THR A 94 -5.24 0.47 -13.57
C THR A 94 -4.27 0.06 -12.47
N MET A 95 -4.55 0.40 -11.21
CA MET A 95 -3.68 0.02 -10.09
C MET A 95 -3.61 -1.49 -9.86
N TYR A 96 -4.72 -2.20 -10.09
CA TYR A 96 -4.73 -3.66 -10.00
C TYR A 96 -3.86 -4.29 -11.09
N TYR A 97 -3.97 -3.79 -12.33
CA TYR A 97 -3.15 -4.27 -13.44
C TYR A 97 -1.67 -3.97 -13.24
N MET A 98 -1.30 -2.76 -12.79
CA MET A 98 0.08 -2.39 -12.48
C MET A 98 0.73 -3.32 -11.45
N LEU A 99 -0.01 -3.70 -10.40
CA LEU A 99 0.48 -4.64 -9.39
C LEU A 99 0.66 -6.04 -9.98
N THR A 100 -0.32 -6.52 -10.75
CA THR A 100 -0.29 -7.85 -11.38
C THR A 100 0.86 -7.98 -12.37
N GLU A 101 1.10 -6.97 -13.22
CA GLU A 101 2.22 -6.92 -14.16
C GLU A 101 3.59 -6.99 -13.47
N ARG A 102 3.66 -6.57 -12.21
CA ARG A 102 4.89 -6.59 -11.40
C ARG A 102 5.03 -7.86 -10.57
N GLY A 103 4.17 -8.86 -10.78
CA GLY A 103 4.23 -10.14 -10.08
C GLY A 103 3.54 -10.15 -8.71
N ALA A 104 2.52 -9.29 -8.53
CA ALA A 104 1.62 -9.45 -7.39
C ALA A 104 0.92 -10.81 -7.47
N VAL A 105 0.95 -11.56 -6.38
CA VAL A 105 0.28 -12.86 -6.28
C VAL A 105 -1.16 -12.62 -5.83
N ASP A 106 -2.11 -13.14 -6.60
CA ASP A 106 -3.55 -13.01 -6.40
C ASP A 106 -4.18 -14.14 -5.58
N ASP A 107 -3.39 -15.15 -5.21
CA ASP A 107 -3.78 -16.27 -4.35
C ASP A 107 -3.33 -16.10 -2.89
N ILE A 108 -2.81 -14.92 -2.53
CA ILE A 108 -2.42 -14.66 -1.14
C ILE A 108 -3.70 -14.38 -0.34
N ALA A 109 -4.09 -15.28 0.55
CA ALA A 109 -5.16 -15.02 1.50
C ALA A 109 -4.67 -14.17 2.69
N ASP A 110 -5.51 -13.27 3.18
CA ASP A 110 -5.31 -12.52 4.41
C ASP A 110 -5.49 -13.40 5.68
N TYR A 111 -5.54 -12.81 6.87
CA TYR A 111 -5.73 -13.58 8.11
C TYR A 111 -7.16 -14.06 8.35
N GLU A 112 -8.13 -13.49 7.65
CA GLU A 112 -9.52 -13.97 7.66
C GLU A 112 -9.78 -15.06 6.61
N GLY A 113 -8.79 -15.32 5.74
CA GLY A 113 -8.83 -16.34 4.71
C GLY A 113 -9.35 -15.84 3.37
N PHE A 114 -9.49 -14.52 3.19
CA PHE A 114 -9.98 -13.91 1.96
C PHE A 114 -8.81 -13.56 1.04
N THR A 115 -8.97 -13.87 -0.23
CA THR A 115 -8.02 -13.54 -1.28
C THR A 115 -8.37 -12.18 -1.92
N PRO A 116 -7.46 -11.56 -2.70
CA PRO A 116 -7.77 -10.38 -3.50
C PRO A 116 -9.01 -10.56 -4.37
N ILE A 117 -9.23 -11.75 -4.95
CA ILE A 117 -10.40 -11.97 -5.80
C ILE A 117 -11.70 -12.00 -4.99
N ASP A 118 -11.69 -12.52 -3.76
CA ASP A 118 -12.84 -12.48 -2.86
C ASP A 118 -13.21 -11.04 -2.51
N MET A 119 -12.21 -10.18 -2.26
CA MET A 119 -12.40 -8.74 -2.02
C MET A 119 -12.98 -8.02 -3.25
N ARG A 120 -12.62 -8.44 -4.46
CA ARG A 120 -13.24 -7.91 -5.69
C ARG A 120 -14.71 -8.29 -5.76
N GLN A 121 -15.07 -9.53 -5.45
CA GLN A 121 -16.48 -9.95 -5.49
C GLN A 121 -17.30 -9.29 -4.37
N ASN A 122 -16.70 -9.16 -3.18
CA ASN A 122 -17.34 -8.62 -1.98
C ASN A 122 -16.46 -7.53 -1.35
N PRO A 123 -16.52 -6.28 -1.86
CA PRO A 123 -15.70 -5.18 -1.31
C PRO A 123 -16.08 -4.81 0.13
N SER A 124 -17.23 -5.26 0.65
CA SER A 124 -17.63 -5.11 2.05
C SER A 124 -16.76 -5.89 3.04
N LEU A 125 -15.96 -6.86 2.56
CA LEU A 125 -15.01 -7.59 3.38
C LEU A 125 -13.85 -6.71 3.87
N ILE A 126 -13.63 -5.57 3.21
CA ILE A 126 -12.61 -4.61 3.62
C ILE A 126 -13.22 -3.24 3.90
N ASP A 127 -13.00 -2.75 5.11
CA ASP A 127 -13.36 -1.39 5.48
C ASP A 127 -12.29 -0.41 4.96
N LEU A 128 -12.45 0.01 3.70
CA LEU A 128 -11.56 0.98 3.06
C LEU A 128 -11.60 2.35 3.73
N GLU A 129 -12.73 2.76 4.29
CA GLU A 129 -12.87 4.03 4.99
C GLU A 129 -12.07 4.02 6.29
N ARG A 130 -12.17 2.95 7.09
CA ARG A 130 -11.33 2.74 8.26
C ARG A 130 -9.85 2.62 7.88
N ALA A 131 -9.53 1.90 6.81
CA ALA A 131 -8.15 1.79 6.34
C ALA A 131 -7.58 3.16 5.94
N ARG A 132 -8.34 3.99 5.23
CA ARG A 132 -7.94 5.37 4.93
C ARG A 132 -7.79 6.22 6.18
N TYR A 133 -8.72 6.11 7.14
CA TYR A 133 -8.68 6.87 8.38
C TYR A 133 -7.44 6.53 9.23
N LEU A 134 -7.11 5.25 9.38
CA LEU A 134 -5.96 4.79 10.17
C LEU A 134 -4.60 5.09 9.53
N ASN A 135 -4.60 5.44 8.25
CA ASN A 135 -3.38 5.74 7.48
C ASN A 135 -3.29 7.22 7.08
N LYS A 136 -4.20 8.10 7.52
CA LYS A 136 -4.12 9.56 7.35
C LYS A 136 -3.17 10.19 8.36
#